data_AF-A0A2A2KQ92-F1
#
_entry.id   AF-A0A2A2KQ92-F1
#
_cell.length_a   1.000
_cell.length_b   1.000
_cell.length_c   1.000
_cell.angle_alpha   90.00
_cell.angle_beta   90.00
_cell.angle_gamma   90.00
#
_symmetry.space_group_name_H-M   'P 1'
#
loop_
_entity.id
_entity.type
_entity.pdbx_description
1 polymer ?
#
loop_
_entity_poly.entity_id
_entity_poly.type
_entity_poly.pdbx_seq_one_letter_code
_entity_poly.pdbx_strand_id
1 'polypeptide(L)'
;MSPVFTAGFYLTTVLIGLIGNMWVICSIARSRRQKGLLSRNSPSDRLRAYISVLAVIDLTVLMALLVRSLYLSLPHFMLDSSSCRAMFVLEHSVKLASLTVLACISIERYLTIRKPFCTEVRKRFVRLTPIIALFFASSGITTLLIQLPSVYVSTDSLNCVVSFRNRLAPRLASVFSSCFFLIGLSAISLNYFQIIRHVKRKFSKRKARVVATRQRESLISQPRYMSQMTSAIVRVGVFHFVAWLPFCLLRLWPSSTLHSELSAHVRLFHNFTDFSALRWVIFIANWLTYANAAGDWIFYAAMNKELRNLIRFATERRKRSTMTHVASPSNTHRSFKQQVKNRPFKKSIFADSKIMRFKKSKILP
;
A
#
# COMPACT_ATOMS: atom_id res chain seq x y z
N MET A 1 -29.32 12.71 -16.94
CA MET A 1 -28.80 11.32 -17.02
C MET A 1 -29.77 10.43 -16.25
N SER A 2 -30.14 9.24 -16.76
CA SER A 2 -31.10 8.39 -16.03
C SER A 2 -30.47 7.84 -14.74
N PRO A 3 -31.22 7.71 -13.64
CA PRO A 3 -30.75 7.04 -12.42
C PRO A 3 -30.27 5.60 -12.71
N VAL A 4 -30.82 4.99 -13.76
CA VAL A 4 -30.41 3.68 -14.31
C VAL A 4 -28.95 3.68 -14.79
N PHE A 5 -28.49 4.74 -15.44
CA PHE A 5 -27.09 4.82 -15.88
C PHE A 5 -26.14 4.93 -14.69
N THR A 6 -26.44 5.78 -13.70
CA THR A 6 -25.66 5.88 -12.44
C THR A 6 -25.62 4.53 -11.71
N ALA A 7 -26.76 3.84 -11.60
CA ALA A 7 -26.82 2.50 -11.02
C ALA A 7 -25.96 1.50 -11.82
N GLY A 8 -25.98 1.55 -13.16
CA GLY A 8 -25.13 0.72 -14.01
C GLY A 8 -23.63 0.91 -13.77
N PHE A 9 -23.17 2.16 -13.60
CA PHE A 9 -21.77 2.46 -13.25
C PHE A 9 -21.38 1.91 -11.87
N TYR A 10 -22.28 2.00 -10.90
CA TYR A 10 -22.02 1.46 -9.58
C TYR A 10 -22.03 -0.08 -9.58
N LEU A 11 -23.00 -0.72 -10.25
CA LEU A 11 -23.07 -2.18 -10.35
C LEU A 11 -21.86 -2.77 -11.08
N THR A 12 -21.40 -2.15 -12.17
CA THR A 12 -20.17 -2.59 -12.84
C THR A 12 -18.94 -2.45 -11.94
N THR A 13 -18.84 -1.35 -11.19
CA THR A 13 -17.77 -1.14 -10.19
C THR A 13 -17.81 -2.21 -9.09
N VAL A 14 -19.01 -2.54 -8.58
CA VAL A 14 -19.22 -3.61 -7.59
C VAL A 14 -18.78 -4.95 -8.15
N LEU A 15 -19.22 -5.33 -9.35
CA LEU A 15 -18.88 -6.61 -9.97
C LEU A 15 -17.37 -6.78 -10.16
N ILE A 16 -16.69 -5.78 -10.72
CA ILE A 16 -15.24 -5.79 -10.93
C ILE A 16 -14.51 -5.91 -9.58
N GLY A 17 -14.95 -5.13 -8.59
CA GLY A 17 -14.33 -5.12 -7.28
C GLY A 17 -14.56 -6.42 -6.48
N LEU A 18 -15.75 -7.01 -6.54
CA LEU A 18 -16.06 -8.27 -5.87
C LEU A 18 -15.20 -9.40 -6.40
N ILE A 19 -15.15 -9.58 -7.73
CA ILE A 19 -14.35 -10.63 -8.37
C ILE A 19 -12.87 -10.46 -8.02
N GLY A 20 -12.36 -9.24 -8.16
CA GLY A 20 -10.95 -8.93 -7.92
C GLY A 20 -10.52 -9.11 -6.47
N ASN A 21 -11.26 -8.56 -5.52
CA ASN A 21 -10.92 -8.64 -4.09
C ASN A 21 -11.11 -10.07 -3.54
N MET A 22 -12.14 -10.80 -3.97
CA MET A 22 -12.30 -12.22 -3.63
C MET A 22 -11.13 -13.05 -4.15
N TRP A 23 -10.70 -12.82 -5.40
CA TRP A 23 -9.53 -13.50 -5.95
C TRP A 23 -8.25 -13.23 -5.12
N VAL A 24 -8.03 -11.99 -4.67
CA VAL A 24 -6.90 -11.65 -3.79
C VAL A 24 -6.96 -12.41 -2.47
N ILE A 25 -8.13 -12.43 -1.81
CA ILE A 25 -8.32 -13.14 -0.54
C ILE A 25 -8.06 -14.64 -0.72
N CYS A 26 -8.67 -15.27 -1.72
CA CYS A 26 -8.46 -16.69 -2.04
C CYS A 26 -6.99 -17.00 -2.38
N SER A 27 -6.33 -16.14 -3.17
CA SER A 27 -4.91 -16.28 -3.49
C SER A 27 -4.02 -16.19 -2.25
N ILE A 28 -4.32 -15.29 -1.31
CA ILE A 28 -3.57 -15.16 -0.07
C ILE A 28 -3.82 -16.36 0.83
N ALA A 29 -5.09 -16.76 1.02
CA ALA A 29 -5.49 -17.91 1.81
C ALA A 29 -4.80 -19.20 1.34
N ARG A 30 -4.81 -19.48 0.03
CA ARG A 30 -4.10 -20.63 -0.57
C ARG A 30 -2.58 -20.56 -0.37
N SER A 31 -2.01 -19.37 -0.29
CA SER A 31 -0.57 -19.17 -0.11
C SER A 31 -0.09 -19.19 1.34
N ARG A 32 -1.01 -19.22 2.32
CA ARG A 32 -0.66 -19.38 3.74
C ARG A 32 -0.21 -20.82 3.98
N ARG A 33 1.10 -21.07 3.84
CA ARG A 33 1.70 -22.28 4.44
C ARG A 33 1.54 -22.20 5.95
N GLN A 34 1.15 -23.31 6.60
CA GLN A 34 1.16 -23.45 8.06
C GLN A 34 2.55 -23.05 8.59
N LYS A 35 2.66 -21.87 9.19
CA LYS A 35 3.85 -21.46 9.92
C LYS A 35 3.55 -21.65 11.40
N GLY A 36 4.40 -22.40 12.09
CA GLY A 36 4.35 -22.52 13.54
C GLY A 36 4.45 -21.15 14.23
N LEU A 37 3.91 -21.07 15.45
CA LEU A 37 3.72 -19.87 16.29
C LEU A 37 4.96 -18.94 16.44
N LEU A 38 6.16 -19.40 16.09
CA LEU A 38 7.44 -18.72 16.30
C LEU A 38 8.09 -18.15 15.02
N SER A 39 7.43 -18.23 13.86
CA SER A 39 8.04 -17.74 12.61
C SER A 39 8.07 -16.21 12.55
N ARG A 40 9.27 -15.63 12.61
CA ARG A 40 9.53 -14.20 12.49
C ARG A 40 8.94 -13.64 11.17
N ASN A 41 7.91 -12.80 11.28
CA ASN A 41 7.24 -12.20 10.12
C ASN A 41 8.22 -11.47 9.20
N SER A 42 8.37 -11.99 7.98
CA SER A 42 9.14 -11.28 6.96
C SER A 42 8.37 -10.02 6.52
N PRO A 43 9.05 -8.97 6.02
CA PRO A 43 8.36 -7.79 5.48
C PRO A 43 7.38 -8.16 4.34
N SER A 44 7.64 -9.25 3.61
CA SER A 44 6.71 -9.75 2.60
C SER A 44 5.43 -10.34 3.20
N ASP A 45 5.50 -10.99 4.37
CA ASP A 45 4.32 -11.56 5.03
C ASP A 45 3.43 -10.46 5.61
N ARG A 46 4.04 -9.42 6.18
CA ARG A 46 3.32 -8.25 6.70
C ARG A 46 2.63 -7.47 5.59
N LEU A 47 3.30 -7.25 4.47
CA LEU A 47 2.68 -6.64 3.29
C LEU A 47 1.49 -7.47 2.80
N ARG A 48 1.60 -8.81 2.75
CA ARG A 48 0.47 -9.69 2.41
C ARG A 48 -0.69 -9.57 3.41
N ALA A 49 -0.40 -9.42 4.70
CA ALA A 49 -1.43 -9.19 5.72
C ALA A 49 -2.15 -7.86 5.49
N TYR A 50 -1.44 -6.76 5.22
CA TYR A 50 -2.07 -5.47 4.90
C TYR A 50 -2.93 -5.54 3.64
N ILE A 51 -2.47 -6.24 2.60
CA ILE A 51 -3.24 -6.44 1.36
C ILE A 51 -4.51 -7.25 1.64
N SER A 52 -4.42 -8.28 2.49
CA SER A 52 -5.59 -9.07 2.88
C SER A 52 -6.60 -8.24 3.66
N VAL A 53 -6.14 -7.40 4.59
CA VAL A 53 -7.00 -6.50 5.37
C VAL A 53 -7.66 -5.48 4.45
N LEU A 54 -6.88 -4.89 3.53
CA LEU A 54 -7.41 -3.93 2.56
C LEU A 54 -8.49 -4.57 1.68
N ALA A 55 -8.26 -5.77 1.13
CA ALA A 55 -9.26 -6.45 0.31
C ALA A 55 -10.57 -6.72 1.06
N VAL A 56 -10.51 -7.01 2.36
CA VAL A 56 -11.73 -7.15 3.20
C VAL A 56 -12.43 -5.79 3.36
N ILE A 57 -11.69 -4.72 3.63
CA ILE A 57 -12.25 -3.37 3.75
C ILE A 57 -12.88 -2.93 2.43
N ASP A 58 -12.21 -3.17 1.30
CA ASP A 58 -12.69 -2.82 -0.03
C ASP A 58 -13.96 -3.60 -0.38
N LEU A 59 -14.07 -4.87 0.00
CA LEU A 59 -15.34 -5.61 -0.12
C LEU A 59 -16.45 -4.92 0.69
N THR A 60 -16.19 -4.49 1.92
CA THR A 60 -17.20 -3.76 2.71
C THR A 60 -17.60 -2.43 2.06
N VAL A 61 -16.64 -1.70 1.47
CA VAL A 61 -16.90 -0.48 0.67
C VAL A 61 -17.83 -0.80 -0.51
N LEU A 62 -17.56 -1.89 -1.23
CA LEU A 62 -18.36 -2.31 -2.39
C LEU A 62 -19.75 -2.81 -1.98
N MET A 63 -19.88 -3.45 -0.82
CA MET A 63 -21.19 -3.83 -0.27
C MET A 63 -22.01 -2.60 0.11
N ALA A 64 -21.40 -1.56 0.70
CA ALA A 64 -22.08 -0.29 0.94
C ALA A 64 -22.53 0.37 -0.38
N LEU A 65 -21.69 0.31 -1.44
CA LEU A 65 -22.06 0.78 -2.77
C LEU A 65 -23.20 -0.04 -3.39
N LEU A 66 -23.24 -1.36 -3.16
CA LEU A 66 -24.32 -2.21 -3.62
C LEU A 66 -25.64 -1.81 -2.98
N VAL A 67 -25.67 -1.61 -1.66
CA VAL A 67 -26.85 -1.12 -0.94
C VAL A 67 -27.32 0.22 -1.53
N ARG A 68 -26.40 1.15 -1.78
CA ARG A 68 -26.71 2.43 -2.42
C ARG A 68 -27.28 2.26 -3.84
N SER A 69 -26.75 1.32 -4.61
CA SER A 69 -27.23 0.99 -5.97
C SER A 69 -28.64 0.40 -5.96
N LEU A 70 -28.98 -0.40 -4.93
CA LEU A 70 -30.33 -0.91 -4.74
C LEU A 70 -31.33 0.21 -4.44
N TYR A 71 -30.99 1.17 -3.56
CA TYR A 71 -31.83 2.34 -3.29
C TYR A 71 -32.01 3.29 -4.48
N LEU A 72 -31.06 3.30 -5.41
CA LEU A 72 -31.16 4.01 -6.70
C LEU A 72 -32.08 3.27 -7.69
N SER A 73 -32.07 1.93 -7.66
CA SER A 73 -32.85 1.09 -8.58
C SER A 73 -34.30 0.93 -8.13
N LEU A 74 -34.56 1.06 -6.83
CA LEU A 74 -35.89 0.96 -6.21
C LEU A 74 -36.40 2.36 -5.79
N PRO A 75 -37.12 3.08 -6.66
CA PRO A 75 -37.55 4.46 -6.41
C PRO A 75 -38.56 4.58 -5.25
N HIS A 76 -39.32 3.52 -4.98
CA HIS A 76 -40.37 3.50 -3.94
C HIS A 76 -39.86 3.22 -2.53
N PHE A 77 -38.59 2.84 -2.35
CA PHE A 77 -38.04 2.62 -1.02
C PHE A 77 -37.87 3.95 -0.29
N MET A 78 -38.61 4.14 0.80
CA MET A 78 -38.48 5.27 1.72
C MET A 78 -37.28 5.06 2.64
N LEU A 79 -36.56 6.13 2.96
CA LEU A 79 -35.39 6.09 3.83
C LEU A 79 -35.77 6.54 5.24
N ASP A 80 -35.53 5.67 6.22
CA ASP A 80 -35.64 6.05 7.63
C ASP A 80 -34.38 6.80 8.12
N SER A 81 -34.56 7.59 9.17
CA SER A 81 -33.47 8.36 9.80
C SER A 81 -32.34 7.46 10.32
N SER A 82 -32.68 6.29 10.87
CA SER A 82 -31.72 5.27 11.29
C SER A 82 -30.90 4.74 10.12
N SER A 83 -31.54 4.42 9.00
CA SER A 83 -30.89 3.93 7.77
C SER A 83 -29.94 4.96 7.16
N CYS A 84 -30.36 6.23 7.10
CA CYS A 84 -29.49 7.33 6.65
C CYS A 84 -28.24 7.48 7.52
N ARG A 85 -28.40 7.44 8.85
CA ARG A 85 -27.29 7.52 9.80
C ARG A 85 -26.34 6.33 9.69
N ALA A 86 -26.89 5.12 9.55
CA ALA A 86 -26.11 3.89 9.39
C ALA A 86 -25.31 3.91 8.08
N MET A 87 -25.93 4.26 6.96
CA MET A 87 -25.24 4.37 5.66
C MET A 87 -24.13 5.41 5.71
N PHE A 88 -24.38 6.59 6.30
CA PHE A 88 -23.37 7.62 6.46
C PHE A 88 -22.15 7.11 7.25
N VAL A 89 -22.35 6.50 8.43
CA VAL A 89 -21.23 6.00 9.24
C VAL A 89 -20.51 4.87 8.53
N LEU A 90 -21.25 3.90 7.99
CA LEU A 90 -20.65 2.76 7.30
C LEU A 90 -19.80 3.25 6.13
N GLU A 91 -20.34 4.07 5.23
CA GLU A 91 -19.64 4.56 4.04
C GLU A 91 -18.38 5.37 4.40
N HIS A 92 -18.47 6.32 5.33
CA HIS A 92 -17.33 7.17 5.67
C HIS A 92 -16.29 6.46 6.53
N SER A 93 -16.70 5.55 7.43
CA SER A 93 -15.77 4.79 8.27
C SER A 93 -14.94 3.80 7.47
N VAL A 94 -15.53 3.07 6.52
CA VAL A 94 -14.80 2.13 5.67
C VAL A 94 -13.88 2.84 4.68
N LYS A 95 -14.30 3.99 4.13
CA LYS A 95 -13.43 4.86 3.32
C LYS A 95 -12.21 5.35 4.11
N LEU A 96 -12.42 5.81 5.34
CA LEU A 96 -11.32 6.25 6.22
C LEU A 96 -10.38 5.08 6.57
N ALA A 97 -10.93 3.90 6.84
CA ALA A 97 -10.16 2.69 7.12
C ALA A 97 -9.31 2.28 5.91
N SER A 98 -9.89 2.26 4.71
CA SER A 98 -9.17 1.95 3.45
C SER A 98 -8.01 2.92 3.24
N LEU A 99 -8.26 4.23 3.35
CA LEU A 99 -7.22 5.26 3.24
C LEU A 99 -6.10 5.09 4.28
N THR A 100 -6.45 4.72 5.51
CA THR A 100 -5.48 4.49 6.59
C THR A 100 -4.59 3.27 6.33
N VAL A 101 -5.16 2.19 5.79
CA VAL A 101 -4.39 1.00 5.40
C VAL A 101 -3.48 1.31 4.20
N LEU A 102 -3.96 2.08 3.23
CA LEU A 102 -3.14 2.56 2.12
C LEU A 102 -1.96 3.43 2.59
N ALA A 103 -2.19 4.29 3.59
CA ALA A 103 -1.13 5.05 4.24
C ALA A 103 -0.09 4.11 4.89
N CYS A 104 -0.54 3.06 5.61
CA CYS A 104 0.37 2.05 6.17
C CYS A 104 1.23 1.36 5.10
N ILE A 105 0.61 0.94 4.00
CA ILE A 105 1.30 0.30 2.87
C ILE A 105 2.35 1.26 2.29
N SER A 106 2.01 2.54 2.13
CA SER A 106 2.95 3.56 1.62
C SER A 106 4.17 3.76 2.55
N ILE A 107 3.95 3.81 3.87
CA ILE A 107 5.01 3.94 4.88
C ILE A 107 5.90 2.71 4.88
N GLU A 108 5.33 1.50 4.83
CA GLU A 108 6.11 0.27 4.81
C GLU A 108 6.99 0.16 3.56
N ARG A 109 6.46 0.53 2.39
CA ARG A 109 7.25 0.61 1.15
C ARG A 109 8.38 1.62 1.27
N TYR A 110 8.10 2.78 1.87
CA TYR A 110 9.12 3.80 2.09
C TYR A 110 10.25 3.29 3.01
N LEU A 111 9.91 2.66 4.14
CA LEU A 111 10.88 2.12 5.10
C LEU A 111 11.73 0.99 4.49
N THR A 112 11.14 0.14 3.66
CA THR A 112 11.85 -0.97 3.00
C THR A 112 12.82 -0.49 1.92
N ILE A 113 12.46 0.55 1.17
CA ILE A 113 13.28 1.08 0.06
C ILE A 113 14.41 1.98 0.56
N ARG A 114 14.10 2.96 1.42
CA ARG A 114 15.09 3.98 1.82
C ARG A 114 16.11 3.43 2.82
N LYS A 115 15.75 2.40 3.61
CA LYS A 115 16.53 1.91 4.76
C LYS A 115 17.19 3.04 5.57
N PRO A 116 16.43 4.05 6.03
CA PRO A 116 17.02 5.27 6.60
C PRO A 116 17.61 5.08 8.00
N PHE A 117 17.26 3.99 8.70
CA PHE A 117 17.55 3.80 10.13
C PHE A 117 18.35 2.53 10.41
N CYS A 118 19.04 2.53 11.56
CA CYS A 118 19.61 1.33 12.17
C CYS A 118 18.55 0.22 12.28
N THR A 119 18.99 -1.03 12.24
CA THR A 119 18.11 -2.21 12.16
C THR A 119 17.07 -2.27 13.29
N GLU A 120 17.44 -1.84 14.50
CA GLU A 120 16.55 -1.85 15.67
C GLU A 120 15.49 -0.74 15.63
N VAL A 121 15.90 0.50 15.33
CA VAL A 121 14.97 1.63 15.18
C VAL A 121 13.94 1.33 14.09
N ARG A 122 14.39 0.76 12.96
CA ARG A 122 13.47 0.34 11.89
C ARG A 122 12.44 -0.68 12.38
N LYS A 123 12.85 -1.70 13.16
CA LYS A 123 11.91 -2.69 13.70
C LYS A 123 10.86 -2.04 14.60
N ARG A 124 11.27 -1.07 15.44
CA ARG A 124 10.35 -0.34 16.32
C ARG A 124 9.34 0.49 15.53
N PHE A 125 9.79 1.29 14.56
CA PHE A 125 8.89 2.05 13.67
C PHE A 125 7.90 1.17 12.93
N VAL A 126 8.38 0.04 12.42
CA VAL A 126 7.56 -0.95 11.72
C VAL A 126 6.48 -1.55 12.63
N ARG A 127 6.80 -1.80 13.91
CA ARG A 127 5.84 -2.30 14.90
C ARG A 127 4.84 -1.21 15.35
N LEU A 128 5.28 0.05 15.43
CA LEU A 128 4.44 1.19 15.82
C LEU A 128 3.47 1.61 14.71
N THR A 129 3.82 1.41 13.44
CA THR A 129 2.99 1.82 12.29
C THR A 129 1.52 1.38 12.41
N PRO A 130 1.17 0.10 12.63
CA PRO A 130 -0.23 -0.31 12.77
C PRO A 130 -0.93 0.26 14.00
N ILE A 131 -0.19 0.51 15.10
CA ILE A 131 -0.75 1.10 16.32
C ILE A 131 -1.15 2.56 16.06
N ILE A 132 -0.25 3.33 15.43
CA ILE A 132 -0.51 4.72 15.03
C ILE A 132 -1.69 4.78 14.05
N ALA A 133 -1.75 3.85 13.08
CA ALA A 133 -2.87 3.79 12.14
C ALA A 133 -4.20 3.47 12.84
N LEU A 134 -4.20 2.55 13.80
CA LEU A 134 -5.41 2.21 14.55
C LEU A 134 -5.91 3.43 15.35
N PHE A 135 -4.99 4.16 16.00
CA PHE A 135 -5.33 5.41 16.70
C PHE A 135 -5.84 6.50 15.76
N PHE A 136 -5.24 6.64 14.58
CA PHE A 136 -5.68 7.59 13.56
C PHE A 136 -7.09 7.25 13.05
N ALA A 137 -7.33 5.98 12.72
CA ALA A 137 -8.63 5.51 12.26
C ALA A 137 -9.70 5.66 13.36
N SER A 138 -9.41 5.27 14.60
CA SER A 138 -10.37 5.40 15.70
C SER A 138 -10.72 6.85 15.99
N SER A 139 -9.73 7.75 16.00
CA SER A 139 -9.95 9.18 16.18
C SER A 139 -10.83 9.77 15.06
N GLY A 140 -10.55 9.42 13.81
CA GLY A 140 -11.38 9.86 12.69
C GLY A 140 -12.80 9.27 12.74
N ILE A 141 -12.98 8.01 13.13
CA ILE A 141 -14.31 7.41 13.34
C ILE A 141 -15.07 8.15 14.45
N THR A 142 -14.43 8.51 15.55
CA THR A 142 -15.06 9.32 16.61
C THR A 142 -15.56 10.66 16.06
N THR A 143 -14.80 11.33 15.19
CA THR A 143 -15.30 12.57 14.55
C THR A 143 -16.50 12.34 13.63
N LEU A 144 -16.61 11.16 13.01
CA LEU A 144 -17.80 10.78 12.23
C LEU A 144 -19.00 10.52 13.14
N LEU A 145 -18.79 9.87 14.28
CA LEU A 145 -19.86 9.61 15.26
C LEU A 145 -20.40 10.91 15.86
N ILE A 146 -19.56 11.92 16.10
CA ILE A 146 -20.02 13.24 16.56
C ILE A 146 -20.89 13.94 15.51
N GLN A 147 -20.72 13.64 14.22
CA GLN A 147 -21.56 14.18 13.13
C GLN A 147 -22.91 13.46 12.99
N LEU A 148 -23.07 12.25 13.52
CA LEU A 148 -24.31 11.47 13.39
C LEU A 148 -25.61 12.23 13.67
N PRO A 149 -25.71 13.06 14.74
CA PRO A 149 -26.93 13.79 15.04
C PRO A 149 -27.31 14.85 14.00
N SER A 150 -26.38 15.23 13.12
CA SER A 150 -26.63 16.22 12.04
C SER A 150 -27.16 15.61 10.74
N VAL A 151 -27.29 14.28 10.68
CA VAL A 151 -27.85 13.56 9.53
C VAL A 151 -29.34 13.30 9.74
N TYR A 152 -30.14 13.75 8.77
CA TYR A 152 -31.59 13.62 8.77
C TYR A 152 -32.10 13.21 7.39
N VAL A 153 -33.36 12.79 7.34
CA VAL A 153 -34.06 12.46 6.09
C VAL A 153 -34.63 13.75 5.50
N SER A 154 -34.57 13.90 4.18
CA SER A 154 -35.23 14.98 3.43
C SER A 154 -36.73 15.00 3.71
N THR A 155 -37.38 16.13 3.48
CA THR A 155 -38.84 16.31 3.66
C THR A 155 -39.67 15.28 2.88
N ASP A 156 -39.16 14.85 1.74
CA ASP A 156 -39.84 13.91 0.85
C ASP A 156 -39.54 12.45 1.19
N SER A 157 -38.72 12.18 2.21
CA SER A 157 -38.28 10.83 2.62
C SER A 157 -37.48 10.02 1.58
N LEU A 158 -37.02 10.69 0.50
CA LEU A 158 -36.30 10.05 -0.62
C LEU A 158 -34.76 10.17 -0.55
N ASN A 159 -34.23 11.05 0.30
CA ASN A 159 -32.79 11.36 0.38
C ASN A 159 -32.35 11.64 1.82
N CYS A 160 -31.05 11.50 2.09
CA CYS A 160 -30.45 11.92 3.36
C CYS A 160 -29.73 13.25 3.18
N VAL A 161 -29.87 14.14 4.15
CA VAL A 161 -29.32 15.49 4.14
C VAL A 161 -28.54 15.74 5.45
N VAL A 162 -27.49 16.55 5.37
CA VAL A 162 -26.68 16.96 6.54
C VAL A 162 -26.90 18.43 6.82
N SER A 163 -27.26 18.78 8.07
CA SER A 163 -27.53 20.15 8.47
C SER A 163 -26.90 20.45 9.82
N PHE A 164 -26.08 21.49 9.82
CA PHE A 164 -25.34 21.95 10.98
C PHE A 164 -26.02 23.14 11.67
N ARG A 165 -27.34 23.30 11.51
CA ARG A 165 -28.09 24.47 12.02
C ARG A 165 -27.87 24.60 13.54
N ASN A 166 -27.28 25.72 13.95
CA ASN A 166 -26.99 26.12 15.34
C ASN A 166 -26.18 25.13 16.21
N ARG A 167 -25.43 24.18 15.62
CA ARG A 167 -24.58 23.25 16.40
C ARG A 167 -23.11 23.35 16.02
N LEU A 168 -22.28 23.80 16.96
CA LEU A 168 -20.83 23.95 16.77
C LEU A 168 -20.10 22.61 16.70
N ALA A 169 -20.44 21.67 17.59
CA ALA A 169 -19.78 20.36 17.68
C ALA A 169 -19.77 19.55 16.36
N PRO A 170 -20.91 19.30 15.68
CA PRO A 170 -20.92 18.54 14.42
C PRO A 170 -20.27 19.32 13.27
N ARG A 171 -20.28 20.66 13.30
CA ARG A 171 -19.59 21.51 12.32
C ARG A 171 -18.07 21.34 12.46
N LEU A 172 -17.53 21.45 13.68
CA LEU A 172 -16.11 21.20 13.96
C LEU A 172 -15.72 19.78 13.60
N ALA A 173 -16.56 18.80 13.97
CA ALA A 173 -16.32 17.40 13.65
C ALA A 173 -16.26 17.13 12.14
N SER A 174 -17.09 17.80 11.33
CA SER A 174 -17.02 17.76 9.87
C SER A 174 -15.68 18.26 9.33
N VAL A 175 -15.20 19.40 9.84
CA VAL A 175 -13.87 19.95 9.49
C VAL A 175 -12.75 18.99 9.89
N PHE A 176 -12.77 18.47 11.13
CA PHE A 176 -11.76 17.51 11.60
C PHE A 176 -11.78 16.24 10.75
N SER A 177 -12.95 15.71 10.41
CA SER A 177 -13.09 14.56 9.53
C SER A 177 -12.45 14.82 8.15
N SER A 178 -12.71 15.99 7.54
CA SER A 178 -12.05 16.41 6.30
C SER A 178 -10.52 16.49 6.44
N CYS A 179 -10.03 16.99 7.58
CA CYS A 179 -8.61 17.00 7.89
C CYS A 179 -8.03 15.58 7.99
N PHE A 180 -8.73 14.60 8.58
CA PHE A 180 -8.27 13.20 8.61
C PHE A 180 -8.09 12.63 7.19
N PHE A 181 -9.05 12.86 6.29
CA PHE A 181 -8.92 12.41 4.89
C PHE A 181 -7.74 13.11 4.18
N LEU A 182 -7.55 14.41 4.39
CA LEU A 182 -6.42 15.16 3.82
C LEU A 182 -5.06 14.72 4.40
N ILE A 183 -4.99 14.45 5.70
CA ILE A 183 -3.78 13.94 6.35
C ILE A 183 -3.43 12.55 5.80
N GLY A 184 -4.42 11.67 5.63
CA GLY A 184 -4.20 10.36 5.01
C GLY A 184 -3.67 10.47 3.58
N LEU A 185 -4.31 11.30 2.76
CA LEU A 185 -3.90 11.53 1.37
C LEU A 185 -2.51 12.17 1.26
N SER A 186 -2.22 13.17 2.09
CA SER A 186 -0.92 13.84 2.13
C SER A 186 0.18 12.90 2.61
N ALA A 187 -0.08 12.05 3.61
CA ALA A 187 0.87 11.02 4.06
C ALA A 187 1.23 10.08 2.91
N ILE A 188 0.23 9.56 2.18
CA ILE A 188 0.46 8.70 1.00
C ILE A 188 1.29 9.44 -0.05
N SER A 189 0.90 10.66 -0.40
CA SER A 189 1.54 11.48 -1.44
C SER A 189 2.99 11.81 -1.09
N LEU A 190 3.26 12.25 0.14
CA LEU A 190 4.59 12.57 0.64
C LEU A 190 5.49 11.33 0.68
N ASN A 191 4.96 10.18 1.11
CA ASN A 191 5.72 8.93 1.13
C ASN A 191 6.15 8.52 -0.29
N TYR A 192 5.23 8.55 -1.26
CA TYR A 192 5.57 8.24 -2.65
C TYR A 192 6.53 9.26 -3.26
N PHE A 193 6.32 10.56 -3.01
CA PHE A 193 7.23 11.61 -3.46
C PHE A 193 8.66 11.41 -2.92
N GLN A 194 8.79 11.07 -1.63
CA GLN A 194 10.09 10.78 -1.02
C GLN A 194 10.75 9.53 -1.62
N ILE A 195 9.99 8.48 -1.94
CA ILE A 195 10.52 7.30 -2.65
C ILE A 195 11.11 7.71 -4.00
N ILE A 196 10.38 8.49 -4.80
CA ILE A 196 10.83 8.95 -6.12
C ILE A 196 12.10 9.80 -5.98
N ARG A 197 12.10 10.77 -5.06
CA ARG A 197 13.24 11.65 -4.83
C ARG A 197 14.46 10.87 -4.38
N HIS A 198 14.28 9.87 -3.51
CA HIS A 198 15.36 8.99 -3.07
C HIS A 198 15.93 8.17 -4.24
N VAL A 199 15.08 7.56 -5.06
CA VAL A 199 15.47 6.78 -6.24
C VAL A 199 16.26 7.63 -7.23
N LYS A 200 15.74 8.82 -7.58
CA LYS A 200 16.40 9.76 -8.50
C LYS A 200 17.76 10.22 -7.98
N ARG A 201 17.84 10.62 -6.70
CA ARG A 201 19.11 11.00 -6.05
C ARG A 201 20.12 9.87 -6.03
N LYS A 202 19.69 8.66 -5.66
CA LYS A 202 20.56 7.48 -5.61
C LYS A 202 21.09 7.10 -6.99
N PHE A 203 20.27 7.24 -8.02
CA PHE A 203 20.67 7.02 -9.40
C PHE A 203 21.66 8.08 -9.89
N SER A 204 21.36 9.37 -9.67
CA SER A 204 22.25 10.48 -10.00
C SER A 204 23.65 10.32 -9.36
N LYS A 205 23.72 9.99 -8.06
CA LYS A 205 24.99 9.69 -7.37
C LYS A 205 25.75 8.48 -7.92
N ARG A 206 25.05 7.48 -8.46
CA ARG A 206 25.70 6.32 -9.12
C ARG A 206 26.26 6.71 -10.48
N LYS A 207 25.49 7.48 -11.26
CA LYS A 207 25.94 8.02 -12.55
C LYS A 207 27.20 8.88 -12.37
N ALA A 208 27.19 9.82 -11.42
CA ALA A 208 28.33 10.68 -11.12
C ALA A 208 29.60 9.89 -10.74
N ARG A 209 29.47 8.85 -9.90
CA ARG A 209 30.62 8.00 -9.53
C ARG A 209 31.20 7.24 -10.71
N VAL A 210 30.37 6.67 -11.59
CA VAL A 210 30.92 5.90 -12.71
C VAL A 210 31.54 6.82 -13.77
N VAL A 211 30.98 8.01 -14.00
CA VAL A 211 31.60 9.03 -14.86
C VAL A 211 32.96 9.47 -14.29
N ALA A 212 33.08 9.61 -12.97
CA ALA A 212 34.36 9.95 -12.33
C ALA A 212 35.41 8.82 -12.38
N THR A 213 35.00 7.55 -12.52
CA THR A 213 35.91 6.38 -12.51
C THR A 213 36.18 5.78 -13.90
N ARG A 214 35.37 6.08 -14.93
CA ARG A 214 35.57 5.57 -16.29
C ARG A 214 35.40 6.70 -17.32
N GLN A 215 36.47 7.00 -18.05
CA GLN A 215 36.52 7.93 -19.20
C GLN A 215 35.66 7.50 -20.41
N ARG A 216 35.09 6.29 -20.44
CA ARG A 216 34.24 5.85 -21.56
C ARG A 216 32.76 6.11 -21.26
N GLU A 217 32.16 6.93 -22.10
CA GLU A 217 30.73 7.28 -22.20
C GLU A 217 29.81 6.09 -22.52
N SER A 218 29.92 4.96 -21.82
CA SER A 218 28.84 3.99 -21.86
C SER A 218 27.64 4.63 -21.15
N LEU A 219 26.58 4.93 -21.88
CA LEU A 219 25.25 5.28 -21.37
C LEU A 219 24.83 4.26 -20.31
N ILE A 220 25.14 4.53 -19.04
CA ILE A 220 24.72 3.69 -17.92
C ILE A 220 23.23 3.94 -17.74
N SER A 221 22.45 3.13 -18.45
CA SER A 221 21.00 3.08 -18.31
C SER A 221 20.65 2.69 -16.88
N GLN A 222 19.56 3.27 -16.36
CA GLN A 222 19.03 2.89 -15.07
C GLN A 222 18.81 1.37 -15.06
N PRO A 223 19.31 0.64 -14.04
CA PRO A 223 19.12 -0.81 -14.02
C PRO A 223 17.62 -1.09 -14.10
N ARG A 224 17.22 -1.83 -15.15
CA ARG A 224 15.83 -2.04 -15.56
C ARG A 224 14.92 -2.43 -14.40
N TYR A 225 15.44 -3.24 -13.48
CA TYR A 225 14.76 -3.68 -12.26
C TYR A 225 14.30 -2.54 -11.33
N MET A 226 15.13 -1.50 -11.16
CA MET A 226 14.87 -0.39 -10.24
C MET A 226 13.91 0.62 -10.86
N SER A 227 14.00 0.81 -12.19
CA SER A 227 13.06 1.64 -12.96
C SER A 227 11.66 1.02 -12.96
N GLN A 228 11.55 -0.28 -13.24
CA GLN A 228 10.27 -1.00 -13.25
C GLN A 228 9.57 -0.94 -11.89
N MET A 229 10.29 -1.26 -10.80
CA MET A 229 9.73 -1.21 -9.45
C MET A 229 9.26 0.21 -9.07
N THR A 230 10.05 1.24 -9.42
CA THR A 230 9.67 2.62 -9.11
C THR A 230 8.50 3.08 -9.98
N SER A 231 8.49 2.75 -11.27
CA SER A 231 7.40 3.09 -12.20
C SER A 231 6.07 2.48 -11.76
N ALA A 232 6.06 1.23 -11.31
CA ALA A 232 4.86 0.60 -10.77
C ALA A 232 4.38 1.25 -9.49
N ILE A 233 5.29 1.54 -8.56
CA ILE A 233 4.98 2.26 -7.32
C ILE A 233 4.43 3.66 -7.62
N VAL A 234 4.98 4.36 -8.60
CA VAL A 234 4.50 5.69 -9.02
C VAL A 234 3.10 5.58 -9.63
N ARG A 235 2.85 4.62 -10.52
CA ARG A 235 1.51 4.41 -11.09
C ARG A 235 0.47 4.16 -10.01
N VAL A 236 0.82 3.34 -9.02
CA VAL A 236 -0.04 3.11 -7.83
C VAL A 236 -0.27 4.42 -7.09
N GLY A 237 0.79 5.16 -6.75
CA GLY A 237 0.66 6.43 -6.02
C GLY A 237 -0.17 7.49 -6.75
N VAL A 238 0.01 7.62 -8.07
CA VAL A 238 -0.77 8.54 -8.92
C VAL A 238 -2.23 8.13 -8.97
N PHE A 239 -2.51 6.83 -9.12
CA PHE A 239 -3.88 6.32 -9.10
C PHE A 239 -4.61 6.68 -7.80
N HIS A 240 -3.99 6.40 -6.64
CA HIS A 240 -4.57 6.76 -5.35
C HIS A 240 -4.75 8.26 -5.18
N PHE A 241 -3.76 9.06 -5.61
CA PHE A 241 -3.85 10.50 -5.51
C PHE A 241 -5.01 11.05 -6.33
N VAL A 242 -5.10 10.66 -7.61
CA VAL A 242 -6.20 11.06 -8.49
C VAL A 242 -7.53 10.56 -7.96
N ALA A 243 -7.57 9.36 -7.38
CA ALA A 243 -8.81 8.76 -6.90
C ALA A 243 -9.42 9.45 -5.67
N TRP A 244 -8.56 9.94 -4.78
CA TRP A 244 -8.99 10.50 -3.50
C TRP A 244 -8.99 12.04 -3.48
N LEU A 245 -8.18 12.70 -4.31
CA LEU A 245 -8.05 14.16 -4.29
C LEU A 245 -9.39 14.89 -4.54
N PRO A 246 -10.20 14.55 -5.56
CA PRO A 246 -11.46 15.24 -5.80
C PRO A 246 -12.41 15.17 -4.60
N PHE A 247 -12.50 13.99 -3.97
CA PHE A 247 -13.32 13.79 -2.78
C PHE A 247 -12.83 14.64 -1.60
N CYS A 248 -11.51 14.66 -1.33
CA CYS A 248 -10.94 15.44 -0.24
C CYS A 248 -11.13 16.95 -0.43
N LEU A 249 -10.97 17.46 -1.66
CA LEU A 249 -11.16 18.89 -1.97
C LEU A 249 -12.61 19.32 -1.78
N LEU A 250 -13.57 18.53 -2.31
CA LEU A 250 -14.99 18.84 -2.16
C LEU A 250 -15.46 18.74 -0.71
N ARG A 251 -14.91 17.82 0.09
CA ARG A 251 -15.26 17.67 1.50
C ARG A 251 -14.73 18.81 2.38
N LEU A 252 -13.60 19.42 1.99
CA LEU A 252 -13.04 20.60 2.67
C LEU A 252 -13.85 21.87 2.38
N TRP A 253 -14.61 21.88 1.28
CA TRP A 253 -15.30 23.07 0.82
C TRP A 253 -16.35 23.58 1.83
N PRO A 254 -16.38 24.89 2.15
CA PRO A 254 -17.15 25.44 3.27
C PRO A 254 -18.66 25.49 3.04
N SER A 255 -19.15 25.30 1.81
CA SER A 255 -20.59 25.32 1.55
C SER A 255 -21.27 24.05 2.10
N SER A 256 -22.21 24.23 3.03
CA SER A 256 -22.99 23.17 3.65
C SER A 256 -23.78 22.31 2.64
N THR A 257 -24.21 22.90 1.52
CA THR A 257 -24.96 22.23 0.45
C THR A 257 -24.11 21.18 -0.28
N LEU A 258 -22.91 21.55 -0.73
CA LEU A 258 -21.98 20.61 -1.39
C LEU A 258 -21.55 19.49 -0.45
N HIS A 259 -21.32 19.81 0.83
CA HIS A 259 -20.98 18.81 1.82
C HIS A 259 -22.12 17.79 2.00
N SER A 260 -23.37 18.25 2.07
CA SER A 260 -24.54 17.37 2.19
C SER A 260 -24.72 16.46 0.96
N GLU A 261 -24.64 17.02 -0.24
CA GLU A 261 -24.77 16.30 -1.52
C GLU A 261 -23.65 15.25 -1.71
N LEU A 262 -22.42 15.57 -1.29
CA LEU A 262 -21.30 14.62 -1.37
C LEU A 262 -21.40 13.51 -0.32
N SER A 263 -21.88 13.83 0.88
CA SER A 263 -21.72 12.97 2.06
C SER A 263 -22.92 12.11 2.41
N ALA A 264 -24.15 12.55 2.10
CA ALA A 264 -25.37 11.90 2.55
C ALA A 264 -26.39 11.63 1.44
N HIS A 265 -26.41 12.41 0.35
CA HIS A 265 -27.38 12.16 -0.72
C HIS A 265 -27.21 10.76 -1.28
N VAL A 266 -28.30 10.03 -1.46
CA VAL A 266 -28.33 8.67 -2.02
C VAL A 266 -28.68 8.74 -3.51
N ARG A 267 -29.68 9.57 -3.86
CA ARG A 267 -30.18 9.80 -5.23
C ARG A 267 -29.69 11.14 -5.76
N LEU A 268 -28.46 11.17 -6.28
CA LEU A 268 -27.81 12.41 -6.77
C LEU A 268 -28.46 13.00 -8.03
N PHE A 269 -29.09 12.16 -8.86
CA PHE A 269 -29.81 12.56 -10.09
C PHE A 269 -31.26 12.08 -10.00
N HIS A 270 -32.12 12.90 -9.40
CA HIS A 270 -33.55 12.61 -9.31
C HIS A 270 -34.32 13.04 -10.57
N ASN A 271 -33.95 14.19 -11.16
CA ASN A 271 -34.61 14.74 -12.32
C ASN A 271 -33.73 14.67 -13.58
N PHE A 272 -34.33 14.37 -14.72
CA PHE A 272 -33.65 14.27 -16.01
C PHE A 272 -33.05 15.60 -16.51
N THR A 273 -33.48 16.74 -15.94
CA THR A 273 -33.09 18.10 -16.35
C THR A 273 -31.94 18.69 -15.53
N ASP A 274 -31.54 18.07 -14.43
CA ASP A 274 -30.50 18.61 -13.53
C ASP A 274 -29.09 18.26 -14.01
N PHE A 275 -28.66 18.88 -15.11
CA PHE A 275 -27.31 18.73 -15.68
C PHE A 275 -26.31 19.78 -15.17
N SER A 276 -26.34 20.11 -13.89
CA SER A 276 -25.32 21.00 -13.32
C SER A 276 -23.95 20.32 -13.35
N ALA A 277 -22.95 20.97 -13.95
CA ALA A 277 -21.56 20.50 -13.97
C ALA A 277 -21.04 20.16 -12.57
N LEU A 278 -21.56 20.84 -11.54
CA LEU A 278 -21.21 20.61 -10.15
C LEU A 278 -21.70 19.26 -9.61
N ARG A 279 -22.90 18.79 -9.99
CA ARG A 279 -23.38 17.44 -9.61
C ARG A 279 -22.57 16.34 -10.29
N TRP A 280 -22.11 16.58 -11.51
CA TRP A 280 -21.18 15.69 -12.20
C TRP A 280 -19.83 15.58 -11.48
N VAL A 281 -19.28 16.72 -11.04
CA VAL A 281 -18.04 16.74 -10.26
C VAL A 281 -18.21 15.97 -8.95
N ILE A 282 -19.34 16.14 -8.24
CA ILE A 282 -19.66 15.37 -7.01
C ILE A 282 -19.78 13.88 -7.31
N PHE A 283 -20.50 13.50 -8.37
CA PHE A 283 -20.65 12.11 -8.78
C PHE A 283 -19.30 11.47 -9.08
N ILE A 284 -18.49 12.10 -9.93
CA ILE A 284 -17.17 11.61 -10.31
C ILE A 284 -16.28 11.49 -9.09
N ALA A 285 -16.24 12.52 -8.24
CA ALA A 285 -15.42 12.50 -7.03
C ALA A 285 -15.80 11.36 -6.08
N ASN A 286 -17.10 11.09 -5.89
CA ASN A 286 -17.55 9.98 -5.05
C ASN A 286 -17.26 8.63 -5.73
N TRP A 287 -17.63 8.48 -7.00
CA TRP A 287 -17.39 7.27 -7.80
C TRP A 287 -15.91 6.86 -7.80
N LEU A 288 -15.01 7.83 -7.90
CA LEU A 288 -13.58 7.56 -7.99
C LEU A 288 -13.01 6.93 -6.70
N THR A 289 -13.59 7.24 -5.54
CA THR A 289 -13.23 6.54 -4.28
C THR A 289 -13.64 5.07 -4.30
N TYR A 290 -14.75 4.73 -4.96
CA TYR A 290 -15.18 3.35 -5.15
C TYR A 290 -14.38 2.63 -6.23
N ALA A 291 -14.04 3.33 -7.30
CA ALA A 291 -13.14 2.83 -8.34
C ALA A 291 -11.75 2.49 -7.77
N ASN A 292 -11.29 3.21 -6.74
CA ASN A 292 -10.09 2.85 -5.99
C ASN A 292 -10.21 1.45 -5.36
N ALA A 293 -11.25 1.23 -4.56
CA ALA A 293 -11.50 -0.07 -3.91
C ALA A 293 -11.70 -1.22 -4.93
N ALA A 294 -12.28 -0.93 -6.09
CA ALA A 294 -12.43 -1.90 -7.19
C ALA A 294 -11.12 -2.12 -7.98
N GLY A 295 -10.18 -1.18 -7.96
CA GLY A 295 -8.93 -1.23 -8.73
C GLY A 295 -7.72 -1.75 -7.95
N ASP A 296 -7.79 -1.77 -6.62
CA ASP A 296 -6.66 -2.10 -5.76
C ASP A 296 -6.07 -3.49 -6.01
N TRP A 297 -6.91 -4.50 -6.30
CA TRP A 297 -6.47 -5.85 -6.67
C TRP A 297 -5.60 -5.91 -7.93
N ILE A 298 -5.85 -5.04 -8.92
CA ILE A 298 -5.08 -4.98 -10.19
C ILE A 298 -3.64 -4.56 -9.89
N PHE A 299 -3.49 -3.57 -9.01
CA PHE A 299 -2.18 -3.10 -8.58
C PHE A 299 -1.45 -4.15 -7.74
N TYR A 300 -2.16 -4.93 -6.93
CA TYR A 300 -1.57 -6.06 -6.22
C TYR A 300 -1.15 -7.20 -7.14
N ALA A 301 -1.93 -7.49 -8.18
CA ALA A 301 -1.57 -8.46 -9.22
C ALA A 301 -0.29 -8.02 -9.95
N ALA A 302 -0.25 -6.76 -10.40
CA ALA A 302 0.89 -6.17 -11.08
C ALA A 302 2.14 -6.18 -10.20
N MET A 303 2.02 -5.76 -8.93
CA MET A 303 3.14 -5.79 -7.99
C MET A 303 3.63 -7.22 -7.72
N ASN A 304 2.72 -8.18 -7.53
CA ASN A 304 3.12 -9.57 -7.28
C ASN A 304 3.85 -10.19 -8.48
N LYS A 305 3.49 -9.80 -9.71
CA LYS A 305 4.21 -10.19 -10.94
C LYS A 305 5.62 -9.60 -10.95
N GLU A 306 5.75 -8.32 -10.63
CA GLU A 306 7.04 -7.62 -10.60
C GLU A 306 7.97 -8.12 -9.49
N LEU A 307 7.44 -8.39 -8.29
CA LEU A 307 8.21 -8.96 -7.19
C LEU A 307 8.77 -10.34 -7.56
N ARG A 308 7.95 -11.19 -8.22
CA ARG A 308 8.40 -12.51 -8.70
C ARG A 308 9.48 -12.39 -9.77
N ASN A 309 9.33 -11.45 -10.70
CA ASN A 309 10.34 -11.17 -11.72
C ASN A 309 11.65 -10.70 -11.07
N LEU A 310 11.58 -9.83 -10.06
CA LEU A 310 12.75 -9.36 -9.31
C LEU A 310 13.48 -10.49 -8.58
N ILE A 311 12.74 -11.37 -7.89
CA ILE A 311 13.34 -12.53 -7.22
C ILE A 311 14.04 -13.41 -8.26
N ARG A 312 13.37 -13.74 -9.38
CA ARG A 312 13.96 -14.52 -10.48
C ARG A 312 15.25 -13.88 -10.98
N PHE A 313 15.26 -12.58 -11.26
CA PHE A 313 16.47 -11.87 -11.71
C PHE A 313 17.59 -11.87 -10.66
N ALA A 314 17.27 -11.74 -9.38
CA ALA A 314 18.27 -11.79 -8.31
C ALA A 314 18.85 -13.20 -8.11
N THR A 315 18.02 -14.25 -8.19
CA THR A 315 18.49 -15.64 -8.17
C THR A 315 19.31 -15.98 -9.41
N GLU A 316 18.89 -15.55 -10.61
CA GLU A 316 19.66 -15.74 -11.84
C GLU A 316 21.01 -15.02 -11.78
N ARG A 317 21.04 -13.80 -11.22
CA ARG A 317 22.30 -13.09 -10.98
C ARG A 317 23.18 -13.82 -9.98
N ARG A 318 22.62 -14.34 -8.87
CA ARG A 318 23.38 -15.16 -7.90
C ARG A 318 23.96 -16.39 -8.56
N LYS A 319 23.17 -17.14 -9.34
CA LYS A 319 23.61 -18.31 -10.09
C LYS A 319 24.76 -17.99 -11.05
N ARG A 320 24.67 -16.88 -11.79
CA ARG A 320 25.76 -16.41 -12.66
C ARG A 320 27.03 -16.06 -11.88
N SER A 321 26.91 -15.41 -10.72
CA SER A 321 28.06 -15.08 -9.88
C SER A 321 28.70 -16.28 -9.17
N THR A 322 27.93 -17.34 -8.85
CA THR A 322 28.50 -18.61 -8.37
C THR A 322 29.13 -19.42 -9.50
N MET A 323 28.55 -19.41 -10.72
CA MET A 323 29.14 -20.08 -11.88
C MET A 323 30.45 -19.42 -12.35
N THR A 324 30.60 -18.10 -12.24
CA THR A 324 31.90 -17.44 -12.53
C THR A 324 33.01 -17.82 -11.55
N HIS A 325 32.68 -18.32 -10.36
CA HIS A 325 33.67 -18.82 -9.40
C HIS A 325 34.07 -20.29 -9.66
N VAL A 326 33.22 -21.06 -10.35
CA VAL A 326 33.51 -22.45 -10.76
C VAL A 326 34.25 -22.49 -12.11
N ALA A 327 34.15 -21.43 -12.91
CA ALA A 327 34.84 -21.30 -14.21
C ALA A 327 36.21 -20.58 -14.13
N SER A 328 36.77 -20.36 -12.94
CA SER A 328 38.19 -20.03 -12.84
C SER A 328 38.96 -21.35 -12.79
N PRO A 329 39.71 -21.74 -13.85
CA PRO A 329 40.57 -22.91 -13.76
C PRO A 329 41.55 -22.62 -12.62
N SER A 330 41.39 -23.38 -11.56
CA SER A 330 42.21 -23.29 -10.37
C SER A 330 43.68 -23.45 -10.77
N ASN A 331 44.47 -22.39 -10.59
CA ASN A 331 45.94 -22.41 -10.74
C ASN A 331 46.63 -23.43 -9.81
N THR A 332 45.90 -24.11 -8.95
CA THR A 332 46.36 -25.22 -8.11
C THR A 332 46.80 -26.46 -8.90
N HIS A 333 46.43 -26.61 -10.17
CA HIS A 333 46.89 -27.75 -10.98
C HIS A 333 48.29 -27.58 -11.60
N ARG A 334 48.89 -26.37 -11.52
CA ARG A 334 50.25 -26.11 -12.01
C ARG A 334 51.35 -26.39 -10.97
N SER A 335 51.06 -26.31 -9.67
CA SER A 335 52.09 -26.52 -8.64
C SER A 335 52.46 -28.00 -8.44
N PHE A 336 51.54 -28.95 -8.66
CA PHE A 336 51.80 -30.37 -8.45
C PHE A 336 52.66 -31.02 -9.55
N LYS A 337 52.64 -30.52 -10.79
CA LYS A 337 53.53 -31.02 -11.86
C LYS A 337 54.95 -30.45 -11.80
N GLN A 338 55.17 -29.35 -11.07
CA GLN A 338 56.49 -28.75 -10.90
C GLN A 338 57.27 -29.32 -9.69
N GLN A 339 56.59 -29.96 -8.73
CA GLN A 339 57.23 -30.60 -7.58
C GLN A 339 57.71 -32.05 -7.80
N VAL A 340 57.39 -32.67 -8.95
CA VAL A 340 57.83 -34.05 -9.26
C VAL A 340 59.12 -34.08 -10.10
N LYS A 341 59.57 -32.94 -10.65
CA LYS A 341 60.72 -32.91 -11.57
C LYS A 341 62.06 -32.49 -10.97
N ASN A 342 62.10 -32.10 -9.70
CA ASN A 342 63.35 -31.76 -9.00
C ASN A 342 63.42 -32.45 -7.63
N ARG A 343 63.90 -33.70 -7.60
CA ARG A 343 64.53 -34.30 -6.42
C ARG A 343 65.93 -34.76 -6.81
N PRO A 344 67.00 -34.15 -6.29
CA PRO A 344 68.21 -34.89 -6.02
C PRO A 344 68.10 -35.55 -4.64
N PHE A 345 68.49 -36.81 -4.63
CA PHE A 345 68.74 -37.65 -3.48
C PHE A 345 69.62 -36.95 -2.43
N LYS A 346 69.21 -36.98 -1.15
CA LYS A 346 70.16 -36.91 -0.03
C LYS A 346 69.62 -37.66 1.20
N LYS A 347 70.41 -38.64 1.65
CA LYS A 347 70.29 -39.43 2.90
C LYS A 347 70.86 -38.64 4.09
N SER A 348 70.20 -38.71 5.25
CA SER A 348 70.75 -38.73 6.64
C SER A 348 69.62 -38.38 7.63
N ILE A 349 69.10 -39.26 8.50
CA ILE A 349 69.62 -39.76 9.80
C ILE A 349 69.40 -38.78 10.99
N PHE A 350 68.76 -39.29 12.06
CA PHE A 350 68.62 -38.82 13.47
C PHE A 350 67.77 -37.56 13.76
N ALA A 351 67.16 -37.34 14.94
CA ALA A 351 66.68 -38.11 16.09
C ALA A 351 65.94 -37.10 17.01
N ASP A 352 65.07 -37.60 17.89
CA ASP A 352 64.62 -37.05 19.19
C ASP A 352 64.42 -35.53 19.41
N SER A 353 63.20 -35.16 19.85
CA SER A 353 62.94 -34.90 21.27
C SER A 353 61.60 -34.20 21.53
N LYS A 354 60.98 -34.66 22.62
CA LYS A 354 59.83 -34.12 23.37
C LYS A 354 59.86 -32.59 23.53
N ILE A 355 58.68 -31.97 23.67
CA ILE A 355 58.32 -31.17 24.85
C ILE A 355 56.80 -30.99 24.96
N MET A 356 56.30 -31.29 26.17
CA MET A 356 54.95 -31.14 26.68
C MET A 356 54.44 -29.69 26.68
N ARG A 357 53.11 -29.52 26.59
CA ARG A 357 52.40 -28.73 27.62
C ARG A 357 50.91 -29.10 27.77
N PHE A 358 50.61 -29.49 29.01
CA PHE A 358 49.36 -29.52 29.76
C PHE A 358 48.45 -28.28 29.56
N LYS A 359 47.20 -28.15 30.02
CA LYS A 359 46.06 -29.00 30.48
C LYS A 359 45.07 -27.97 31.10
N LYS A 360 43.76 -28.12 30.80
CA LYS A 360 42.57 -27.83 31.64
C LYS A 360 42.31 -26.47 32.34
N SER A 361 41.15 -25.90 31.98
CA SER A 361 39.92 -25.64 32.78
C SER A 361 39.98 -25.06 34.22
N LYS A 362 39.19 -24.00 34.47
CA LYS A 362 38.10 -23.83 35.48
C LYS A 362 37.77 -22.32 35.66
N ILE A 363 36.51 -21.87 35.50
CA ILE A 363 35.38 -21.78 36.47
C ILE A 363 35.59 -20.70 37.56
N LEU A 364 34.76 -19.62 37.45
CA LEU A 364 34.08 -18.77 38.47
C LEU A 364 34.93 -18.12 39.60
N PRO A 365 34.47 -17.03 40.26
CA PRO A 365 33.09 -16.64 40.62
C PRO A 365 32.45 -15.52 39.80
#